data_AF-A0A2V6CKQ3-F1
#
_entry.id   AF-A0A2V6CKQ3-F1
#
_cell.length_a   1.000
_cell.length_b   1.000
_cell.length_c   1.000
_cell.angle_alpha   90.00
_cell.angle_beta   90.00
_cell.angle_gamma   90.00
#
_symmetry.space_group_name_H-M   'P 1'
#
loop_
_entity.id
_entity.type
_entity.pdbx_description
1 polymer ?
#
loop_
_entity_poly.entity_id
_entity_poly.type
_entity_poly.pdbx_seq_one_letter_code
_entity_poly.pdbx_strand_id
1 'polypeptide(L)'
;MKISGRLSLALVYLCFVAAIGVSNSVRAGSATWDLNPASGDWNNAANWTPATVPDGSADTATFAVSSTTAISISANTIVDGITFAPGASSFTITASPFFALTIRGVGITNNSGTTQNFVATRNFSFPQQIVFTNSATAGTSTIFTNNNGIGGFGGGITIFLDTSTAGNGTFINMSGTVSGPFQGGTEFRGSSTAGSATIINHGGTVSGAFGGTTLFDGFEGSPTAGSATIINDGGTASGAFGGTTLFDGFEGSPTAGSATIINDGGTASGAFGGTTRFFIGTPTADSATLIANAGLGGGQGGTILFEDNSTGGTSRIEVFGNGNLDISLHNKSFHDILGVTVGSIEGDGNVFLGANNLTVGSNNLSTTFSGMIQDGGVNGGSGGSLTKIGTGTLELTGANTYTGNTNIKGGVLQLDGSITSNTFVNHGSTLAGTGKIYGAVAGHGTVSPGDPIGALTVNSYAQPLGSGRLLIDIAGTGAGQFSVLDVLDTANVHGFLDPVLQNGFIPSIGDQFTFLSYGSIFGAFRFQNPVFDNGMERWVVSYDATDAVLTATANTPDEASTLLLLTVSFLGLVRYRWRSARKGA
;
A
#
# COMPACT_ATOMS: atom_id res chain seq x y z
N MET A 1 40.13 63.81 42.97
CA MET A 1 39.68 65.20 43.23
C MET A 1 40.33 66.11 42.20
N LYS A 2 39.50 66.83 41.43
CA LYS A 2 39.76 68.02 40.60
C LYS A 2 40.72 67.99 39.38
N ILE A 3 40.06 68.07 38.20
CA ILE A 3 40.11 69.14 37.17
C ILE A 3 41.37 69.34 36.29
N SER A 4 41.07 69.64 35.00
CA SER A 4 41.83 70.29 33.91
C SER A 4 42.59 69.34 32.95
N GLY A 5 42.54 69.45 31.62
CA GLY A 5 41.95 70.43 30.70
C GLY A 5 43.00 70.93 29.69
N ARG A 6 42.80 70.62 28.40
CA ARG A 6 43.46 71.21 27.18
C ARG A 6 44.93 70.75 26.94
N LEU A 7 45.51 70.67 25.74
CA LEU A 7 45.34 71.36 24.45
C LEU A 7 46.05 70.54 23.35
N SER A 8 45.66 70.76 22.08
CA SER A 8 46.17 70.19 20.82
C SER A 8 47.65 70.44 20.50
N LEU A 9 48.31 69.56 19.71
CA LEU A 9 49.49 69.93 18.91
C LEU A 9 49.60 69.14 17.58
N ALA A 10 50.28 69.77 16.63
CA ALA A 10 50.28 69.62 15.18
C ALA A 10 50.92 68.37 14.55
N LEU A 11 50.32 67.96 13.43
CA LEU A 11 50.90 67.65 12.10
C LEU A 11 52.41 67.28 12.01
N VAL A 12 52.70 66.02 11.70
CA VAL A 12 53.88 65.60 10.92
C VAL A 12 53.40 64.71 9.78
N TYR A 13 53.54 65.21 8.56
CA TYR A 13 53.39 64.47 7.31
C TYR A 13 54.64 63.62 7.12
N LEU A 14 54.51 62.29 7.13
CA LEU A 14 55.50 61.39 6.56
C LEU A 14 54.79 60.44 5.62
N CYS A 15 55.17 60.52 4.35
CA CYS A 15 54.68 59.69 3.26
C CYS A 15 54.91 58.21 3.57
N PHE A 16 53.82 57.47 3.79
CA PHE A 16 53.76 56.06 3.46
C PHE A 16 52.79 55.92 2.30
N VAL A 17 53.32 55.65 1.11
CA VAL A 17 52.59 54.97 0.06
C VAL A 17 52.33 53.56 0.58
N ALA A 18 51.29 53.42 1.39
CA ALA A 18 50.67 52.13 1.60
C ALA A 18 49.99 51.81 0.28
N ALA A 19 50.51 50.83 -0.44
CA ALA A 19 49.77 50.16 -1.49
C ALA A 19 48.41 49.80 -0.89
N ILE A 20 47.37 50.50 -1.32
CA ILE A 20 46.00 50.02 -1.22
C ILE A 20 46.01 48.78 -2.12
N GLY A 21 46.36 47.63 -1.53
CA GLY A 21 45.91 46.37 -2.05
C GLY A 21 44.41 46.49 -2.08
N VAL A 22 43.86 46.71 -3.26
CA VAL A 22 42.46 46.46 -3.55
C VAL A 22 42.25 45.01 -3.11
N SER A 23 41.75 44.82 -1.90
CA SER A 23 41.06 43.59 -1.56
C SER A 23 39.93 43.54 -2.58
N ASN A 24 40.11 42.74 -3.63
CA ASN A 24 39.03 42.36 -4.50
C ASN A 24 37.99 41.72 -3.59
N SER A 25 37.03 42.52 -3.12
CA SER A 25 35.78 42.02 -2.58
C SER A 25 35.11 41.34 -3.76
N VAL A 26 35.46 40.06 -3.97
CA VAL A 26 34.83 39.24 -4.98
C VAL A 26 33.37 39.13 -4.55
N ARG A 27 32.50 39.86 -5.25
CA ARG A 27 31.06 39.79 -5.01
C ARG A 27 30.57 38.42 -5.47
N ALA A 28 29.62 37.85 -4.74
CA ALA A 28 28.86 36.71 -5.21
C ALA A 28 28.29 37.01 -6.61
N GLY A 29 28.38 36.02 -7.50
CA GLY A 29 27.94 36.15 -8.89
C GLY A 29 27.97 34.81 -9.61
N SER A 30 27.07 34.66 -10.59
CA SER A 30 27.03 33.50 -11.48
C SER A 30 28.36 33.33 -12.22
N ALA A 31 28.90 32.11 -12.25
CA ALA A 31 30.17 31.82 -12.87
C ALA A 31 30.28 30.37 -13.37
N THR A 32 31.27 30.11 -14.22
CA THR A 32 31.58 28.78 -14.76
C THR A 32 32.83 28.22 -14.11
N TRP A 33 32.80 26.98 -13.63
CA TRP A 33 33.96 26.28 -13.10
C TRP A 33 35.01 26.10 -14.18
N ASP A 34 36.26 26.42 -13.84
CA ASP A 34 37.33 26.47 -14.83
C ASP A 34 37.71 25.11 -15.40
N LEU A 35 38.24 25.12 -16.63
CA LEU A 35 38.83 23.93 -17.26
C LEU A 35 40.01 23.39 -16.43
N ASN A 36 40.82 24.28 -15.83
CA ASN A 36 41.96 23.94 -14.98
C ASN A 36 41.96 24.83 -13.72
N PRO A 37 41.09 24.55 -12.74
CA PRO A 37 40.98 25.36 -11.53
C PRO A 37 42.20 25.17 -10.63
N ALA A 38 42.50 26.15 -9.79
CA ALA A 38 43.62 26.11 -8.85
C ALA A 38 43.45 25.06 -7.74
N SER A 39 42.21 24.72 -7.37
CA SER A 39 41.88 23.69 -6.39
C SER A 39 40.49 23.08 -6.65
N GLY A 40 40.08 22.11 -5.81
CA GLY A 40 38.70 21.59 -5.79
C GLY A 40 37.75 22.34 -4.85
N ASP A 41 38.11 23.54 -4.38
CA ASP A 41 37.26 24.29 -3.44
C ASP A 41 36.28 25.19 -4.19
N TRP A 42 34.98 24.95 -4.02
CA TRP A 42 33.91 25.79 -4.59
C TRP A 42 34.06 27.25 -4.16
N ASN A 43 34.43 27.51 -2.91
CA ASN A 43 34.41 28.87 -2.36
C ASN A 43 35.69 29.66 -2.69
N ASN A 44 36.60 29.11 -3.49
CA ASN A 44 37.76 29.83 -4.01
C ASN A 44 37.44 30.48 -5.37
N ALA A 45 37.35 31.82 -5.39
CA ALA A 45 37.07 32.61 -6.59
C ALA A 45 38.03 32.36 -7.77
N ALA A 46 39.25 31.89 -7.50
CA ALA A 46 40.24 31.58 -8.54
C ALA A 46 39.94 30.30 -9.33
N ASN A 47 38.88 29.57 -8.97
CA ASN A 47 38.42 28.35 -9.66
C ASN A 47 37.24 28.62 -10.61
N TRP A 48 36.82 29.88 -10.75
CA TRP A 48 35.64 30.29 -11.49
C TRP A 48 35.97 31.36 -12.54
N THR A 49 35.26 31.33 -13.67
CA THR A 49 35.26 32.37 -14.69
C THR A 49 33.84 32.94 -14.91
N PRO A 50 33.62 34.27 -14.73
CA PRO A 50 34.56 35.24 -14.16
C PRO A 50 34.95 34.84 -12.73
N ALA A 51 36.03 35.42 -12.19
CA ALA A 51 36.56 35.14 -10.85
C ALA A 51 35.64 35.66 -9.73
N THR A 52 34.43 35.12 -9.69
CA THR A 52 33.35 35.30 -8.72
C THR A 52 32.90 33.94 -8.22
N VAL A 53 32.59 33.85 -6.93
CA VAL A 53 32.05 32.62 -6.34
C VAL A 53 30.54 32.63 -6.51
N PRO A 54 29.91 31.61 -7.13
CA PRO A 54 28.47 31.43 -7.07
C PRO A 54 28.06 31.08 -5.62
N ASP A 55 27.55 32.07 -4.89
CA ASP A 55 27.16 31.98 -3.47
C ASP A 55 26.11 33.06 -3.13
N GLY A 56 25.13 33.20 -4.02
CA GLY A 56 24.01 34.11 -3.90
C GLY A 56 22.73 33.42 -4.33
N SER A 57 21.60 33.79 -3.74
CA SER A 57 20.30 33.18 -4.06
C SER A 57 19.80 33.42 -5.49
N ALA A 58 20.50 34.23 -6.28
CA ALA A 58 20.24 34.48 -7.70
C ALA A 58 21.36 33.92 -8.60
N ASP A 59 22.40 33.32 -8.02
CA ASP A 59 23.57 32.87 -8.75
C ASP A 59 23.36 31.49 -9.36
N THR A 60 23.84 31.33 -10.60
CA THR A 60 23.95 30.03 -11.27
C THR A 60 25.41 29.60 -11.32
N ALA A 61 25.70 28.42 -10.78
CA ALA A 61 26.99 27.76 -10.94
C ALA A 61 26.96 26.88 -12.19
N THR A 62 27.89 27.10 -13.13
CA THR A 62 27.95 26.35 -14.38
C THR A 62 29.17 25.43 -14.41
N PHE A 63 28.99 24.17 -14.78
CA PHE A 63 30.04 23.16 -14.90
C PHE A 63 30.16 22.68 -16.34
N ALA A 64 31.37 22.70 -16.88
CA ALA A 64 31.71 22.22 -18.22
C ALA A 64 32.79 21.13 -18.13
N VAL A 65 33.61 20.94 -19.17
CA VAL A 65 34.78 20.08 -19.08
C VAL A 65 35.78 20.68 -18.10
N SER A 66 36.29 19.89 -17.16
CA SER A 66 37.32 20.31 -16.19
C SER A 66 38.30 19.19 -15.87
N SER A 67 39.54 19.57 -15.55
CA SER A 67 40.59 18.70 -15.02
C SER A 67 40.37 18.33 -13.55
N THR A 68 39.55 19.11 -12.83
CA THR A 68 39.26 18.91 -11.41
C THR A 68 37.76 18.74 -11.23
N THR A 69 37.35 17.51 -10.96
CA THR A 69 35.94 17.12 -10.88
C THR A 69 35.48 16.75 -9.47
N ALA A 70 36.41 16.58 -8.54
CA ALA A 70 36.13 16.45 -7.12
C ALA A 70 36.09 17.86 -6.50
N ILE A 71 34.89 18.28 -6.10
CA ILE A 71 34.62 19.60 -5.58
C ILE A 71 34.11 19.49 -4.14
N SER A 72 34.56 20.39 -3.28
CA SER A 72 34.10 20.53 -1.90
C SER A 72 33.73 21.99 -1.62
N ILE A 73 32.71 22.22 -0.81
CA ILE A 73 32.46 23.56 -0.24
C ILE A 73 33.26 23.75 1.05
N SER A 74 33.77 24.96 1.29
CA SER A 74 34.46 25.38 2.52
C SER A 74 33.73 26.49 3.27
N ALA A 75 32.56 26.92 2.76
CA ALA A 75 31.61 27.82 3.40
C ALA A 75 30.17 27.42 3.04
N ASN A 76 29.19 27.91 3.82
CA ASN A 76 27.78 27.80 3.44
C ASN A 76 27.61 28.44 2.06
N THR A 77 27.03 27.70 1.14
CA THR A 77 26.94 28.09 -0.27
C THR A 77 25.49 28.10 -0.69
N ILE A 78 24.99 29.23 -1.19
CA ILE A 78 23.62 29.38 -1.67
C ILE A 78 23.64 29.65 -3.18
N VAL A 79 22.82 28.94 -3.96
CA VAL A 79 22.66 29.18 -5.40
C VAL A 79 21.19 29.16 -5.80
N ASP A 80 20.87 29.85 -6.89
CA ASP A 80 19.59 29.67 -7.60
C ASP A 80 19.57 28.30 -8.29
N GLY A 81 20.65 27.97 -8.99
CA GLY A 81 20.77 26.71 -9.71
C GLY A 81 22.19 26.27 -10.02
N ILE A 82 22.30 25.01 -10.42
CA ILE A 82 23.55 24.38 -10.86
C ILE A 82 23.30 23.81 -12.26
N THR A 83 24.10 24.22 -13.23
CA THR A 83 23.95 23.79 -14.62
C THR A 83 25.18 23.03 -15.08
N PHE A 84 25.01 21.78 -15.51
CA PHE A 84 26.05 21.03 -16.22
C PHE A 84 25.82 21.17 -17.72
N ALA A 85 26.78 21.81 -18.39
CA ALA A 85 26.74 22.05 -19.83
C ALA A 85 26.85 20.73 -20.63
N PRO A 86 26.41 20.71 -21.90
CA PRO A 86 26.64 19.57 -22.79
C PRO A 86 28.10 19.12 -22.82
N GLY A 87 28.34 17.83 -22.60
CA GLY A 87 29.68 17.26 -22.55
C GLY A 87 30.50 17.60 -21.30
N ALA A 88 29.90 18.16 -20.24
CA ALA A 88 30.60 18.39 -18.98
C ALA A 88 31.17 17.09 -18.40
N SER A 89 32.29 17.19 -17.67
CA SER A 89 32.89 16.07 -16.96
C SER A 89 31.91 15.48 -15.92
N SER A 90 32.17 14.25 -15.44
CA SER A 90 31.43 13.72 -14.29
C SER A 90 32.01 14.31 -13.01
N PHE A 91 31.25 15.20 -12.36
CA PHE A 91 31.61 15.86 -11.12
C PHE A 91 31.08 15.11 -9.90
N THR A 92 31.83 15.22 -8.81
CA THR A 92 31.38 14.92 -7.46
C THR A 92 31.47 16.19 -6.63
N ILE A 93 30.32 16.74 -6.22
CA ILE A 93 30.23 17.95 -5.39
C ILE A 93 29.89 17.54 -3.97
N THR A 94 30.79 17.80 -3.04
CA THR A 94 30.67 17.41 -1.64
C THR A 94 30.28 18.61 -0.79
N ALA A 95 29.13 18.51 -0.12
CA ALA A 95 28.82 19.33 1.05
C ALA A 95 29.70 18.85 2.21
N SER A 96 30.82 19.54 2.41
CA SER A 96 31.78 19.24 3.47
C SER A 96 31.11 19.33 4.84
N PRO A 97 31.70 18.68 5.88
CA PRO A 97 31.16 18.80 7.23
C PRO A 97 31.00 20.27 7.63
N PHE A 98 29.94 20.57 8.39
CA PHE A 98 29.57 21.89 8.90
C PHE A 98 28.97 22.89 7.91
N PHE A 99 29.03 22.64 6.59
CA PHE A 99 28.53 23.57 5.60
C PHE A 99 27.32 23.02 4.85
N ALA A 100 26.38 23.92 4.53
CA ALA A 100 25.22 23.61 3.72
C ALA A 100 25.41 24.13 2.29
N LEU A 101 25.08 23.28 1.31
CA LEU A 101 24.79 23.68 -0.06
C LEU A 101 23.28 23.85 -0.22
N THR A 102 22.83 25.08 -0.40
CA THR A 102 21.40 25.42 -0.52
C THR A 102 21.07 25.85 -1.95
N ILE A 103 20.10 25.18 -2.57
CA ILE A 103 19.66 25.38 -3.94
C ILE A 103 18.20 25.84 -3.89
N ARG A 104 17.92 27.07 -4.35
CA ARG A 104 16.65 27.75 -4.05
C ARG A 104 15.77 28.06 -5.26
N GLY A 105 16.32 28.07 -6.45
CA GLY A 105 15.66 28.61 -7.64
C GLY A 105 15.28 27.53 -8.62
N VAL A 106 15.92 27.56 -9.80
CA VAL A 106 15.70 26.57 -10.85
C VAL A 106 16.07 25.16 -10.40
N GLY A 107 17.06 25.00 -9.53
CA GLY A 107 17.57 23.69 -9.15
C GLY A 107 18.74 23.22 -10.01
N ILE A 108 18.86 21.91 -10.21
CA ILE A 108 19.94 21.30 -10.99
C ILE A 108 19.45 20.98 -12.40
N THR A 109 20.17 21.49 -13.39
CA THR A 109 19.97 21.16 -14.81
C THR A 109 21.19 20.40 -15.32
N ASN A 110 21.04 19.11 -15.62
CA ASN A 110 22.12 18.29 -16.15
C ASN A 110 21.93 18.01 -17.65
N ASN A 111 22.64 18.76 -18.49
CA ASN A 111 22.66 18.56 -19.95
C ASN A 111 23.90 17.80 -20.42
N SER A 112 24.73 17.30 -19.50
CA SER A 112 26.06 16.77 -19.82
C SER A 112 26.05 15.43 -20.54
N GLY A 113 24.98 14.65 -20.40
CA GLY A 113 24.92 13.25 -20.83
C GLY A 113 25.66 12.28 -19.89
N THR A 114 26.18 12.75 -18.75
CA THR A 114 26.81 11.92 -17.72
C THR A 114 26.15 12.15 -16.36
N THR A 115 26.17 11.14 -15.49
CA THR A 115 25.62 11.26 -14.14
C THR A 115 26.51 12.11 -13.26
N GLN A 116 25.89 13.03 -12.52
CA GLN A 116 26.57 13.95 -11.60
C GLN A 116 26.30 13.51 -10.17
N ASN A 117 27.33 13.50 -9.32
CA ASN A 117 27.22 13.03 -7.95
C ASN A 117 27.30 14.20 -6.96
N PHE A 118 26.44 14.16 -5.95
CA PHE A 118 26.40 15.09 -4.84
C PHE A 118 26.56 14.29 -3.56
N VAL A 119 27.42 14.72 -2.65
CA VAL A 119 27.73 13.97 -1.43
C VAL A 119 27.45 14.82 -0.21
N ALA A 120 26.55 14.36 0.65
CA ALA A 120 26.30 14.96 1.95
C ALA A 120 27.13 14.21 3.01
N THR A 121 28.04 14.91 3.70
CA THR A 121 28.89 14.35 4.77
C THR A 121 28.66 15.03 6.11
N ARG A 122 28.23 14.35 7.18
CA ARG A 122 27.95 14.98 8.49
C ARG A 122 28.80 14.48 9.64
N ASN A 123 29.09 15.42 10.54
CA ASN A 123 29.84 15.17 11.76
C ASN A 123 29.30 15.93 13.00
N PHE A 124 28.26 16.79 12.93
CA PHE A 124 27.77 17.52 14.13
C PHE A 124 26.29 18.00 14.03
N SER A 125 25.75 18.54 15.13
CA SER A 125 24.33 18.78 15.45
C SER A 125 23.51 19.79 14.61
N PHE A 126 23.97 20.27 13.44
CA PHE A 126 23.21 21.26 12.65
C PHE A 126 22.44 20.65 11.47
N PRO A 127 21.14 20.95 11.29
CA PRO A 127 20.16 20.10 10.62
C PRO A 127 20.38 19.78 9.11
N GLN A 128 21.21 20.48 8.34
CA GLN A 128 21.05 20.51 6.87
C GLN A 128 22.39 20.49 6.10
N GLN A 129 22.49 19.74 5.00
CA GLN A 129 23.72 19.64 4.19
C GLN A 129 23.55 19.92 2.72
N ILE A 130 22.56 19.29 2.09
CA ILE A 130 22.13 19.66 0.76
C ILE A 130 20.66 20.01 0.90
N VAL A 131 20.30 21.24 0.56
CA VAL A 131 18.95 21.76 0.78
C VAL A 131 18.38 22.24 -0.53
N PHE A 132 17.22 21.72 -0.91
CA PHE A 132 16.37 22.27 -1.95
C PHE A 132 15.20 23.02 -1.29
N THR A 133 14.91 24.22 -1.75
CA THR A 133 13.86 25.09 -1.19
C THR A 133 13.18 25.88 -2.32
N ASN A 134 12.08 26.57 -2.01
CA ASN A 134 11.13 27.14 -2.96
C ASN A 134 10.67 26.09 -3.98
N SER A 135 11.02 26.24 -5.26
CA SER A 135 10.62 25.36 -6.37
C SER A 135 11.78 24.57 -6.97
N ALA A 136 12.94 24.52 -6.29
CA ALA A 136 14.14 23.88 -6.83
C ALA A 136 13.93 22.39 -7.10
N THR A 137 14.47 21.91 -8.23
CA THR A 137 14.51 20.48 -8.57
C THR A 137 15.92 19.89 -8.41
N ALA A 138 16.03 18.64 -7.95
CA ALA A 138 17.27 17.87 -8.01
C ALA A 138 17.62 17.38 -9.44
N GLY A 139 16.71 17.59 -10.41
CA GLY A 139 16.95 17.34 -11.82
C GLY A 139 16.87 15.87 -12.22
N THR A 140 17.58 15.53 -13.29
CA THR A 140 17.70 14.17 -13.84
C THR A 140 19.19 13.80 -13.95
N SER A 141 19.49 12.49 -13.98
CA SER A 141 20.88 12.00 -14.05
C SER A 141 21.77 12.58 -12.94
N THR A 142 21.21 12.66 -11.74
CA THR A 142 21.91 13.10 -10.52
C THR A 142 21.85 11.98 -9.49
N ILE A 143 22.94 11.80 -8.75
CA ILE A 143 23.02 10.92 -7.58
C ILE A 143 23.32 11.78 -6.36
N PHE A 144 22.61 11.53 -5.26
CA PHE A 144 22.85 12.11 -3.95
C PHE A 144 23.24 11.00 -3.00
N THR A 145 24.51 10.99 -2.59
CA THR A 145 25.02 10.04 -1.59
C THR A 145 25.00 10.72 -0.22
N ASN A 146 24.06 10.30 0.62
CA ASN A 146 23.92 10.74 1.99
C ASN A 146 24.71 9.79 2.89
N ASN A 147 25.95 10.18 3.23
CA ASN A 147 26.88 9.32 3.93
C ASN A 147 26.45 9.05 5.37
N ASN A 148 26.90 7.94 5.93
CA ASN A 148 26.76 7.68 7.35
C ASN A 148 27.63 8.63 8.18
N GLY A 149 27.27 8.79 9.45
CA GLY A 149 28.06 9.53 10.41
C GLY A 149 29.27 8.74 10.90
N ILE A 150 30.25 9.46 11.43
CA ILE A 150 31.48 8.92 12.02
C ILE A 150 31.52 9.36 13.49
N GLY A 151 31.96 8.49 14.41
CA GLY A 151 32.32 8.91 15.77
C GLY A 151 31.17 9.32 16.70
N GLY A 152 29.95 8.84 16.47
CA GLY A 152 28.80 9.12 17.33
C GLY A 152 27.89 10.26 16.86
N PHE A 153 28.09 10.75 15.64
CA PHE A 153 27.31 11.84 15.05
C PHE A 153 26.37 11.32 13.94
N GLY A 154 25.26 12.00 13.69
CA GLY A 154 24.32 11.65 12.61
C GLY A 154 24.96 11.74 11.22
N GLY A 155 24.40 11.03 10.23
CA GLY A 155 24.89 11.04 8.85
C GLY A 155 24.48 12.28 8.05
N GLY A 156 24.95 12.33 6.80
CA GLY A 156 24.59 13.36 5.83
C GLY A 156 23.13 13.31 5.44
N ILE A 157 22.57 14.48 5.13
CA ILE A 157 21.15 14.62 4.83
C ILE A 157 20.93 15.53 3.63
N THR A 158 20.10 15.07 2.69
CA THR A 158 19.51 15.91 1.64
C THR A 158 18.06 16.24 1.99
N ILE A 159 17.69 17.52 1.97
CA ILE A 159 16.39 18.00 2.44
C ILE A 159 15.68 18.78 1.34
N PHE A 160 14.40 18.51 1.15
CA PHE A 160 13.48 19.22 0.26
C PHE A 160 12.45 19.98 1.11
N LEU A 161 12.39 21.30 0.92
CA LEU A 161 11.49 22.22 1.62
C LEU A 161 10.50 22.87 0.63
N ASP A 162 9.50 23.57 1.15
CA ASP A 162 8.52 24.34 0.38
C ASP A 162 7.86 23.51 -0.72
N THR A 163 7.97 23.89 -1.99
CA THR A 163 7.42 23.18 -3.16
C THR A 163 8.51 22.47 -3.99
N SER A 164 9.68 22.23 -3.40
CA SER A 164 10.83 21.66 -4.11
C SER A 164 10.62 20.18 -4.46
N THR A 165 11.41 19.66 -5.41
CA THR A 165 11.25 18.28 -5.89
C THR A 165 12.56 17.53 -6.05
N ALA A 166 12.58 16.26 -5.66
CA ALA A 166 13.66 15.32 -5.96
C ALA A 166 13.74 14.95 -7.46
N GLY A 167 12.77 15.38 -8.27
CA GLY A 167 12.78 15.19 -9.72
C GLY A 167 12.88 13.71 -10.10
N ASN A 168 13.89 13.38 -10.90
CA ASN A 168 14.25 12.00 -11.27
C ASN A 168 15.64 11.65 -10.74
N GLY A 169 16.05 12.27 -9.62
CA GLY A 169 17.33 11.99 -8.99
C GLY A 169 17.37 10.59 -8.37
N THR A 170 18.58 10.10 -8.10
CA THR A 170 18.81 8.91 -7.28
C THR A 170 19.37 9.32 -5.93
N PHE A 171 18.79 8.84 -4.84
CA PHE A 171 19.21 9.18 -3.48
C PHE A 171 19.62 7.91 -2.75
N ILE A 172 20.86 7.88 -2.27
CA ILE A 172 21.44 6.73 -1.58
C ILE A 172 21.66 7.14 -0.13
N ASN A 173 20.83 6.62 0.76
CA ASN A 173 20.90 6.86 2.19
C ASN A 173 21.70 5.72 2.84
N MET A 174 22.95 6.02 3.21
CA MET A 174 23.85 5.02 3.78
C MET A 174 23.42 4.61 5.17
N SER A 175 23.53 3.32 5.49
CA SER A 175 23.31 2.81 6.84
C SER A 175 24.40 3.27 7.81
N GLY A 176 24.10 3.28 9.11
CA GLY A 176 25.14 3.31 10.12
C GLY A 176 26.11 2.14 9.97
N THR A 177 27.39 2.36 10.30
CA THR A 177 28.45 1.31 10.31
C THR A 177 28.86 0.93 11.73
N VAL A 178 28.23 1.53 12.75
CA VAL A 178 28.39 1.25 14.18
C VAL A 178 27.02 1.28 14.86
N SER A 179 26.90 0.67 16.03
CA SER A 179 25.65 0.69 16.81
C SER A 179 25.20 2.11 17.13
N GLY A 180 23.97 2.47 16.77
CA GLY A 180 23.38 3.79 17.01
C GLY A 180 22.89 4.51 15.75
N PRO A 181 22.20 5.66 15.92
CA PRO A 181 21.48 6.35 14.85
C PRO A 181 22.39 7.27 14.03
N PHE A 182 23.35 6.66 13.32
CA PHE A 182 24.36 7.37 12.52
C PHE A 182 24.17 7.17 11.01
N GLN A 183 22.94 6.92 10.59
CA GLN A 183 22.58 6.74 9.18
C GLN A 183 22.54 8.08 8.43
N GLY A 184 22.71 8.02 7.11
CA GLY A 184 22.36 9.11 6.20
C GLY A 184 20.86 9.13 5.90
N GLY A 185 20.36 10.25 5.38
CA GLY A 185 18.94 10.36 5.08
C GLY A 185 18.54 11.35 4.00
N THR A 186 17.30 11.20 3.55
CA THR A 186 16.60 12.13 2.66
C THR A 186 15.31 12.57 3.33
N GLU A 187 15.02 13.86 3.31
CA GLU A 187 13.85 14.42 4.00
C GLU A 187 13.04 15.34 3.10
N PHE A 188 11.71 15.25 3.22
CA PHE A 188 10.74 16.09 2.53
C PHE A 188 9.86 16.78 3.57
N ARG A 189 9.76 18.10 3.51
CA ARG A 189 8.90 18.95 4.36
C ARG A 189 8.11 19.94 3.53
N GLY A 190 7.11 20.59 4.13
CA GLY A 190 6.26 21.54 3.42
C GLY A 190 5.39 20.84 2.37
N SER A 191 5.29 21.39 1.17
CA SER A 191 4.57 20.81 0.03
C SER A 191 5.51 20.15 -0.99
N SER A 192 6.68 19.68 -0.54
CA SER A 192 7.71 19.12 -1.43
C SER A 192 7.35 17.71 -1.90
N THR A 193 8.03 17.25 -2.96
CA THR A 193 7.75 15.93 -3.54
C THR A 193 8.99 15.13 -3.93
N ALA A 194 8.97 13.83 -3.69
CA ALA A 194 9.98 12.92 -4.23
C ALA A 194 9.88 12.77 -5.77
N GLY A 195 8.85 13.31 -6.42
CA GLY A 195 8.73 13.30 -7.89
C GLY A 195 8.67 11.87 -8.43
N SER A 196 9.62 11.52 -9.28
CA SER A 196 9.84 10.15 -9.81
C SER A 196 11.23 9.65 -9.43
N ALA A 197 11.77 10.12 -8.30
CA ALA A 197 13.10 9.76 -7.85
C ALA A 197 13.23 8.25 -7.54
N THR A 198 14.46 7.76 -7.59
CA THR A 198 14.81 6.47 -6.98
C THR A 198 15.48 6.74 -5.65
N ILE A 199 14.99 6.17 -4.56
CA ILE A 199 15.55 6.36 -3.23
C ILE A 199 15.89 4.99 -2.63
N ILE A 200 17.12 4.82 -2.17
CA ILE A 200 17.62 3.57 -1.59
C ILE A 200 18.04 3.86 -0.15
N ASN A 201 17.37 3.20 0.78
CA ASN A 201 17.65 3.22 2.20
C ASN A 201 18.39 1.92 2.56
N HIS A 202 19.71 1.98 2.68
CA HIS A 202 20.51 0.79 2.96
C HIS A 202 20.28 0.25 4.38
N GLY A 203 20.21 -1.06 4.54
CA GLY A 203 20.11 -1.72 5.84
C GLY A 203 21.43 -1.65 6.61
N GLY A 204 21.33 -1.63 7.94
CA GLY A 204 22.47 -1.69 8.85
C GLY A 204 23.38 -2.88 8.56
N THR A 205 24.68 -2.66 8.65
CA THR A 205 25.71 -3.67 8.34
C THR A 205 26.34 -4.33 9.55
N VAL A 206 26.02 -3.82 10.76
CA VAL A 206 26.50 -4.36 12.05
C VAL A 206 25.37 -4.31 13.09
N SER A 207 25.51 -5.09 14.16
CA SER A 207 24.52 -5.16 15.23
C SER A 207 24.24 -3.78 15.85
N GLY A 208 22.96 -3.42 15.97
CA GLY A 208 22.51 -2.14 16.51
C GLY A 208 22.66 -0.94 15.57
N ALA A 209 23.22 -1.11 14.37
CA ALA A 209 23.30 -0.05 13.39
C ALA A 209 21.94 0.17 12.72
N PHE A 210 21.54 1.43 12.60
CA PHE A 210 20.31 1.82 11.92
C PHE A 210 20.53 1.85 10.40
N GLY A 211 19.52 1.46 9.62
CA GLY A 211 19.52 1.65 8.18
C GLY A 211 19.32 3.11 7.78
N GLY A 212 19.63 3.42 6.53
CA GLY A 212 19.32 4.70 5.89
C GLY A 212 17.85 5.07 6.05
N THR A 213 17.54 6.37 6.04
CA THR A 213 16.18 6.84 6.32
C THR A 213 15.68 7.82 5.26
N THR A 214 14.45 7.61 4.81
CA THR A 214 13.66 8.60 4.08
C THR A 214 12.50 9.07 4.97
N LEU A 215 12.33 10.38 5.10
CA LEU A 215 11.28 10.97 5.94
C LEU A 215 10.43 11.95 5.11
N PHE A 216 9.12 11.72 5.12
CA PHE A 216 8.09 12.67 4.69
C PHE A 216 7.48 13.26 5.96
N ASP A 217 7.95 14.44 6.33
CA ASP A 217 7.60 15.13 7.56
C ASP A 217 6.47 16.13 7.30
N GLY A 218 5.31 15.86 7.91
CA GLY A 218 4.09 16.65 7.81
C GLY A 218 4.11 17.92 8.65
N PHE A 219 5.23 18.29 9.28
CA PHE A 219 5.36 19.62 9.89
C PHE A 219 5.32 20.71 8.81
N GLU A 220 4.47 21.73 9.02
CA GLU A 220 4.30 22.86 8.10
C GLU A 220 3.91 22.48 6.65
N GLY A 221 3.31 21.30 6.41
CA GLY A 221 2.82 20.92 5.09
C GLY A 221 2.45 19.44 4.92
N SER A 222 2.27 19.01 3.68
CA SER A 222 1.90 17.63 3.36
C SER A 222 2.77 17.16 2.18
N PRO A 223 4.02 16.76 2.44
CA PRO A 223 4.91 16.30 1.40
C PRO A 223 4.44 14.96 0.81
N THR A 224 4.84 14.67 -0.43
CA THR A 224 4.40 13.45 -1.13
C THR A 224 5.55 12.67 -1.75
N ALA A 225 5.50 11.34 -1.65
CA ALA A 225 6.40 10.46 -2.39
C ALA A 225 6.14 10.47 -3.91
N GLY A 226 5.06 11.10 -4.38
CA GLY A 226 4.78 11.28 -5.79
C GLY A 226 4.63 9.94 -6.51
N SER A 227 5.56 9.65 -7.41
CA SER A 227 5.66 8.39 -8.18
C SER A 227 7.04 7.74 -8.00
N ALA A 228 7.73 8.08 -6.91
CA ALA A 228 9.08 7.59 -6.64
C ALA A 228 9.12 6.06 -6.51
N THR A 229 10.30 5.49 -6.78
CA THR A 229 10.64 4.12 -6.36
C THR A 229 11.50 4.23 -5.12
N ILE A 230 11.04 3.67 -3.99
CA ILE A 230 11.75 3.71 -2.73
C ILE A 230 12.05 2.27 -2.29
N ILE A 231 13.32 1.98 -2.01
CA ILE A 231 13.79 0.66 -1.59
C ILE A 231 14.32 0.78 -0.16
N ASN A 232 13.76 0.00 0.75
CA ASN A 232 14.20 -0.15 2.13
C ASN A 232 14.87 -1.52 2.26
N ASP A 233 16.20 -1.54 2.19
CA ASP A 233 16.96 -2.79 2.28
C ASP A 233 16.84 -3.38 3.69
N GLY A 234 16.76 -4.71 3.80
CA GLY A 234 16.91 -5.40 5.08
C GLY A 234 18.32 -5.25 5.67
N GLY A 235 18.44 -5.35 6.99
CA GLY A 235 19.73 -5.41 7.67
C GLY A 235 20.56 -6.61 7.18
N THR A 236 21.88 -6.46 7.16
CA THR A 236 22.80 -7.50 6.63
C THR A 236 23.58 -8.23 7.72
N ALA A 237 23.34 -7.91 8.99
CA ALA A 237 23.96 -8.55 10.15
C ALA A 237 22.95 -8.78 11.28
N SER A 238 23.25 -9.72 12.17
CA SER A 238 22.38 -10.02 13.31
C SER A 238 22.18 -8.79 14.21
N GLY A 239 20.92 -8.43 14.46
CA GLY A 239 20.54 -7.23 15.21
C GLY A 239 20.74 -5.90 14.47
N ALA A 240 21.09 -5.92 13.19
CA ALA A 240 21.15 -4.72 12.36
C ALA A 240 19.75 -4.37 11.84
N PHE A 241 19.39 -3.08 11.91
CA PHE A 241 18.07 -2.61 11.47
C PHE A 241 18.02 -2.42 9.96
N GLY A 242 16.87 -2.65 9.32
CA GLY A 242 16.68 -2.34 7.90
C GLY A 242 16.62 -0.84 7.63
N GLY A 243 16.69 -0.48 6.35
CA GLY A 243 16.35 0.85 5.86
C GLY A 243 14.90 1.20 6.18
N THR A 244 14.60 2.49 6.30
CA THR A 244 13.27 2.94 6.73
C THR A 244 12.73 4.08 5.87
N THR A 245 11.45 3.99 5.51
CA THR A 245 10.66 5.10 4.99
C THR A 245 9.57 5.47 6.00
N LEU A 246 9.49 6.76 6.32
CA LEU A 246 8.62 7.32 7.35
C LEU A 246 7.69 8.36 6.73
N PHE A 247 6.39 8.24 6.99
CA PHE A 247 5.38 9.28 6.74
C PHE A 247 4.84 9.75 8.11
N ASP A 248 5.24 10.94 8.53
CA ASP A 248 4.92 11.53 9.84
C ASP A 248 3.83 12.60 9.67
N GLY A 249 2.61 12.34 10.13
CA GLY A 249 1.47 13.25 9.98
C GLY A 249 1.18 14.14 11.18
N PHE A 250 2.19 14.60 11.93
CA PHE A 250 2.00 15.44 13.13
C PHE A 250 1.07 16.66 12.93
N GLU A 251 1.25 17.44 11.87
CA GLU A 251 0.39 18.59 11.54
C GLU A 251 -0.34 18.44 10.20
N GLY A 252 0.36 17.93 9.18
CA GLY A 252 -0.20 17.64 7.87
C GLY A 252 -0.47 16.16 7.61
N SER A 253 -0.81 15.86 6.35
CA SER A 253 -1.12 14.51 5.89
C SER A 253 -0.18 14.15 4.74
N PRO A 254 1.08 13.74 5.04
CA PRO A 254 1.99 13.33 3.99
C PRO A 254 1.47 12.07 3.28
N THR A 255 1.74 11.96 1.99
CA THR A 255 1.17 10.91 1.14
C THR A 255 2.24 10.08 0.45
N ALA A 256 2.03 8.77 0.32
CA ALA A 256 2.84 7.94 -0.56
C ALA A 256 2.52 8.17 -2.05
N GLY A 257 1.46 8.93 -2.37
CA GLY A 257 1.04 9.20 -3.74
C GLY A 257 0.78 7.91 -4.51
N SER A 258 1.46 7.76 -5.65
CA SER A 258 1.49 6.57 -6.51
C SER A 258 2.86 5.86 -6.48
N ALA A 259 3.67 6.10 -5.44
CA ALA A 259 5.00 5.54 -5.33
C ALA A 259 5.00 4.00 -5.29
N THR A 260 6.11 3.39 -5.70
CA THR A 260 6.40 1.99 -5.41
C THR A 260 7.39 1.93 -4.26
N ILE A 261 7.01 1.33 -3.14
CA ILE A 261 7.85 1.23 -1.95
C ILE A 261 8.10 -0.24 -1.63
N ILE A 262 9.37 -0.65 -1.69
CA ILE A 262 9.82 -2.03 -1.50
C ILE A 262 10.50 -2.13 -0.15
N ASN A 263 10.06 -3.07 0.68
CA ASN A 263 10.63 -3.37 1.99
C ASN A 263 11.25 -4.76 1.92
N ASP A 264 12.57 -4.82 1.84
CA ASP A 264 13.29 -6.09 1.75
C ASP A 264 13.50 -6.71 3.12
N GLY A 265 13.38 -8.03 3.22
CA GLY A 265 13.67 -8.72 4.46
C GLY A 265 15.17 -8.71 4.80
N GLY A 266 15.49 -8.85 6.08
CA GLY A 266 16.86 -8.98 6.57
C GLY A 266 17.56 -10.18 5.92
N THR A 267 18.84 -10.02 5.59
CA THR A 267 19.60 -11.03 4.82
C THR A 267 20.44 -11.97 5.69
N ALA A 268 20.44 -11.75 7.00
CA ALA A 268 21.15 -12.56 7.98
C ALA A 268 20.24 -12.97 9.15
N SER A 269 20.57 -14.08 9.82
CA SER A 269 19.83 -14.55 11.00
C SER A 269 19.72 -13.48 12.07
N GLY A 270 18.49 -13.10 12.43
CA GLY A 270 18.20 -12.06 13.41
C GLY A 270 18.45 -10.63 12.94
N ALA A 271 18.71 -10.41 11.64
CA ALA A 271 18.64 -9.07 11.04
C ALA A 271 17.17 -8.64 10.89
N PHE A 272 16.88 -7.36 11.05
CA PHE A 272 15.54 -6.81 10.84
C PHE A 272 15.32 -6.51 9.35
N GLY A 273 14.09 -6.60 8.88
CA GLY A 273 13.71 -6.17 7.52
C GLY A 273 13.64 -4.65 7.38
N GLY A 274 13.65 -4.19 6.14
CA GLY A 274 13.30 -2.83 5.76
C GLY A 274 11.86 -2.52 6.14
N THR A 275 11.57 -1.24 6.40
CA THR A 275 10.28 -0.83 6.97
C THR A 275 9.71 0.41 6.28
N THR A 276 8.41 0.38 6.00
CA THR A 276 7.60 1.54 5.66
C THR A 276 6.58 1.78 6.75
N ARG A 277 6.47 3.03 7.22
CA ARG A 277 5.65 3.37 8.37
C ARG A 277 4.85 4.64 8.14
N PHE A 278 3.53 4.53 8.25
CA PHE A 278 2.60 5.65 8.29
C PHE A 278 2.20 5.87 9.74
N PHE A 279 2.68 6.95 10.36
CA PHE A 279 2.53 7.15 11.81
C PHE A 279 2.26 8.62 12.14
N ILE A 280 1.62 8.84 13.30
CA ILE A 280 1.20 10.14 13.83
C ILE A 280 0.20 10.84 12.91
N GLY A 281 -0.95 11.26 13.47
CA GLY A 281 -1.97 11.98 12.71
C GLY A 281 -2.55 11.14 11.56
N THR A 282 -2.64 11.71 10.35
CA THR A 282 -3.42 11.14 9.23
C THR A 282 -2.64 10.94 7.92
N PRO A 283 -1.40 10.41 7.91
CA PRO A 283 -0.68 10.13 6.67
C PRO A 283 -1.42 9.05 5.84
N THR A 284 -1.22 9.05 4.53
CA THR A 284 -1.94 8.11 3.64
C THR A 284 -1.03 7.40 2.65
N ALA A 285 -1.27 6.10 2.44
CA ALA A 285 -0.66 5.34 1.35
C ALA A 285 -1.23 5.71 -0.03
N ASP A 286 -2.33 6.47 -0.08
CA ASP A 286 -2.97 6.94 -1.31
C ASP A 286 -3.16 5.82 -2.34
N SER A 287 -2.51 5.86 -3.50
CA SER A 287 -2.58 4.83 -4.55
C SER A 287 -1.26 4.06 -4.73
N ALA A 288 -0.37 4.12 -3.74
CA ALA A 288 0.95 3.51 -3.80
C ALA A 288 0.90 1.98 -3.93
N THR A 289 1.96 1.41 -4.50
CA THR A 289 2.25 -0.02 -4.42
C THR A 289 3.24 -0.25 -3.28
N LEU A 290 2.84 -1.00 -2.26
CA LEU A 290 3.65 -1.29 -1.08
C LEU A 290 4.00 -2.77 -1.07
N ILE A 291 5.29 -3.10 -1.07
CA ILE A 291 5.79 -4.47 -1.16
C ILE A 291 6.56 -4.79 0.12
N ALA A 292 6.28 -5.93 0.75
CA ALA A 292 7.02 -6.47 1.88
C ALA A 292 7.55 -7.87 1.54
N ASN A 293 8.86 -7.96 1.29
CA ASN A 293 9.52 -9.19 0.89
C ASN A 293 9.95 -10.02 2.10
N ALA A 294 10.09 -11.33 1.90
CA ALA A 294 10.61 -12.24 2.90
C ALA A 294 12.09 -11.96 3.24
N GLY A 295 12.48 -12.26 4.47
CA GLY A 295 13.88 -12.31 4.90
C GLY A 295 14.57 -13.59 4.46
N LEU A 296 15.89 -13.52 4.37
CA LEU A 296 16.76 -14.64 4.01
C LEU A 296 17.58 -15.11 5.22
N GLY A 297 17.95 -16.39 5.25
CA GLY A 297 18.89 -16.91 6.24
C GLY A 297 18.47 -16.75 7.71
N GLY A 298 17.17 -16.68 7.99
CA GLY A 298 16.61 -16.42 9.34
C GLY A 298 16.46 -14.94 9.70
N GLY A 299 16.60 -14.03 8.73
CA GLY A 299 16.24 -12.63 8.88
C GLY A 299 14.72 -12.42 8.93
N GLN A 300 14.30 -11.33 9.55
CA GLN A 300 12.90 -10.91 9.57
C GLN A 300 12.48 -10.41 8.18
N GLY A 301 11.22 -10.59 7.80
CA GLY A 301 10.70 -10.01 6.56
C GLY A 301 10.57 -8.49 6.62
N GLY A 302 10.45 -7.88 5.45
CA GLY A 302 10.09 -6.47 5.33
C GLY A 302 8.75 -6.18 5.98
N THR A 303 8.53 -4.94 6.42
CA THR A 303 7.33 -4.56 7.17
C THR A 303 6.68 -3.29 6.61
N ILE A 304 5.36 -3.35 6.46
CA ILE A 304 4.48 -2.20 6.19
C ILE A 304 3.62 -1.99 7.43
N LEU A 305 3.65 -0.80 8.00
CA LEU A 305 2.97 -0.49 9.26
C LEU A 305 2.07 0.75 9.13
N PHE A 306 0.80 0.57 9.49
CA PHE A 306 -0.17 1.66 9.65
C PHE A 306 -0.44 1.89 11.14
N GLU A 307 -0.07 3.05 11.64
CA GLU A 307 -0.27 3.48 13.03
C GLU A 307 -1.27 4.64 13.11
N ASP A 308 -1.75 4.96 14.32
CA ASP A 308 -2.61 6.11 14.61
C ASP A 308 -3.79 6.24 13.64
N ASN A 309 -4.08 7.42 13.07
CA ASN A 309 -5.20 7.61 12.15
C ASN A 309 -4.78 7.56 10.67
N SER A 310 -3.67 6.85 10.38
CA SER A 310 -3.20 6.67 9.00
C SER A 310 -4.20 5.90 8.13
N THR A 311 -4.18 6.13 6.81
CA THR A 311 -5.10 5.46 5.88
C THR A 311 -4.36 4.76 4.74
N GLY A 312 -4.90 3.64 4.27
CA GLY A 312 -4.33 2.90 3.13
C GLY A 312 -4.81 3.39 1.75
N GLY A 313 -5.84 4.24 1.68
CA GLY A 313 -6.38 4.75 0.42
C GLY A 313 -6.84 3.63 -0.54
N THR A 314 -6.33 3.69 -1.76
CA THR A 314 -6.49 2.70 -2.84
C THR A 314 -5.21 1.90 -3.12
N SER A 315 -4.25 1.91 -2.18
CA SER A 315 -2.96 1.24 -2.31
C SER A 315 -3.08 -0.25 -2.64
N ARG A 316 -2.11 -0.75 -3.41
CA ARG A 316 -1.91 -2.17 -3.67
C ARG A 316 -0.83 -2.68 -2.72
N ILE A 317 -1.15 -3.66 -1.89
CA ILE A 317 -0.23 -4.21 -0.90
C ILE A 317 0.15 -5.65 -1.26
N GLU A 318 1.43 -5.90 -1.43
CA GLU A 318 2.00 -7.22 -1.70
C GLU A 318 2.86 -7.65 -0.51
N VAL A 319 2.55 -8.79 0.11
CA VAL A 319 3.35 -9.33 1.24
C VAL A 319 3.74 -10.77 0.97
N PHE A 320 5.02 -11.10 1.18
CA PHE A 320 5.58 -12.39 0.78
C PHE A 320 6.33 -13.10 1.91
N GLY A 321 6.18 -14.41 2.02
CA GLY A 321 6.86 -15.29 2.98
C GLY A 321 6.69 -14.85 4.44
N ASN A 322 7.77 -14.37 5.08
CA ASN A 322 7.69 -13.80 6.44
C ASN A 322 7.66 -12.25 6.47
N GLY A 323 7.37 -11.63 5.32
CA GLY A 323 7.05 -10.20 5.20
C GLY A 323 5.66 -9.88 5.76
N ASN A 324 5.49 -8.66 6.26
CA ASN A 324 4.39 -8.31 7.14
C ASN A 324 3.66 -7.03 6.72
N LEU A 325 2.32 -7.08 6.73
CA LEU A 325 1.46 -5.92 6.90
C LEU A 325 0.96 -5.92 8.35
N ASP A 326 1.14 -4.82 9.07
CA ASP A 326 0.69 -4.69 10.45
C ASP A 326 -0.20 -3.43 10.60
N ILE A 327 -1.39 -3.61 11.15
CA ILE A 327 -2.33 -2.53 11.50
C ILE A 327 -2.69 -2.55 12.99
N SER A 328 -2.00 -3.35 13.81
CA SER A 328 -2.27 -3.51 15.25
C SER A 328 -2.00 -2.25 16.08
N LEU A 329 -1.22 -1.33 15.53
CA LEU A 329 -0.91 -0.01 16.09
C LEU A 329 -1.88 1.09 15.65
N HIS A 330 -2.88 0.77 14.81
CA HIS A 330 -3.87 1.74 14.34
C HIS A 330 -4.81 2.19 15.48
N ASN A 331 -5.18 3.47 15.43
CA ASN A 331 -6.11 4.16 16.29
C ASN A 331 -5.90 4.00 17.81
N LYS A 332 -4.73 4.44 18.29
CA LYS A 332 -4.43 4.46 19.72
C LYS A 332 -4.98 5.67 20.49
N SER A 333 -5.49 6.70 19.79
CA SER A 333 -5.84 7.98 20.43
C SER A 333 -7.31 8.40 20.33
N PHE A 334 -8.13 7.81 19.45
CA PHE A 334 -9.51 8.26 19.25
C PHE A 334 -10.47 7.11 18.96
N HIS A 335 -11.20 6.66 19.98
CA HIS A 335 -12.09 5.49 20.07
C HIS A 335 -13.17 5.26 18.97
N ASP A 336 -13.16 5.93 17.81
CA ASP A 336 -14.24 5.95 16.81
C ASP A 336 -13.87 5.60 15.35
N ILE A 337 -12.60 5.31 15.00
CA ILE A 337 -12.23 4.80 13.66
C ILE A 337 -11.59 3.41 13.81
N LEU A 338 -12.40 2.35 13.76
CA LEU A 338 -11.89 1.00 13.84
C LEU A 338 -11.45 0.53 12.44
N GLY A 339 -10.19 0.82 12.08
CA GLY A 339 -9.52 0.07 11.02
C GLY A 339 -8.91 0.86 9.86
N VAL A 340 -8.15 0.13 9.04
CA VAL A 340 -7.44 0.64 7.86
C VAL A 340 -8.17 0.18 6.60
N THR A 341 -8.43 1.09 5.66
CA THR A 341 -8.95 0.75 4.32
C THR A 341 -7.82 0.80 3.30
N VAL A 342 -7.65 -0.28 2.53
CA VAL A 342 -6.64 -0.44 1.47
C VAL A 342 -7.32 -0.81 0.15
N GLY A 343 -6.60 -0.62 -0.96
CA GLY A 343 -7.05 -1.01 -2.29
C GLY A 343 -7.16 -2.52 -2.42
N SER A 344 -6.03 -3.22 -2.35
CA SER A 344 -5.96 -4.68 -2.48
C SER A 344 -4.83 -5.25 -1.63
N ILE A 345 -4.94 -6.54 -1.29
CA ILE A 345 -3.87 -7.34 -0.68
C ILE A 345 -3.60 -8.58 -1.54
N GLU A 346 -2.34 -8.99 -1.64
CA GLU A 346 -1.93 -10.21 -2.34
C GLU A 346 -0.57 -10.74 -1.86
N GLY A 347 -0.28 -11.98 -2.24
CA GLY A 347 0.93 -12.70 -1.83
C GLY A 347 0.68 -13.74 -0.73
N ASP A 348 1.77 -14.27 -0.17
CA ASP A 348 1.79 -15.40 0.76
C ASP A 348 2.34 -15.06 2.16
N GLY A 349 2.48 -13.76 2.46
CA GLY A 349 3.01 -13.24 3.72
C GLY A 349 2.02 -13.19 4.89
N ASN A 350 2.31 -12.32 5.88
CA ASN A 350 1.51 -12.19 7.10
C ASN A 350 0.78 -10.85 7.16
N VAL A 351 -0.47 -10.88 7.64
CA VAL A 351 -1.27 -9.69 7.96
C VAL A 351 -1.68 -9.73 9.42
N PHE A 352 -1.17 -8.78 10.21
CA PHE A 352 -1.46 -8.65 11.64
C PHE A 352 -2.49 -7.54 11.90
N LEU A 353 -3.65 -7.92 12.43
CA LEU A 353 -4.78 -7.03 12.64
C LEU A 353 -4.84 -6.41 14.03
N GLY A 354 -4.25 -7.04 15.04
CA GLY A 354 -4.49 -6.72 16.44
C GLY A 354 -5.98 -6.80 16.78
N ALA A 355 -6.57 -5.68 17.19
CA ALA A 355 -8.01 -5.53 17.43
C ALA A 355 -8.72 -4.68 16.34
N ASN A 356 -8.06 -4.42 15.21
CA ASN A 356 -8.52 -3.51 14.17
C ASN A 356 -9.21 -4.24 13.01
N ASN A 357 -10.02 -3.50 12.25
CA ASN A 357 -10.63 -4.00 11.02
C ASN A 357 -9.75 -3.65 9.81
N LEU A 358 -9.43 -4.61 8.97
CA LEU A 358 -8.85 -4.34 7.64
C LEU A 358 -9.98 -4.32 6.62
N THR A 359 -10.15 -3.20 5.92
CA THR A 359 -11.08 -3.10 4.78
C THR A 359 -10.31 -3.19 3.47
N VAL A 360 -10.68 -4.12 2.59
CA VAL A 360 -9.98 -4.40 1.33
C VAL A 360 -10.95 -4.26 0.16
N GLY A 361 -10.48 -3.66 -0.94
CA GLY A 361 -11.19 -3.64 -2.23
C GLY A 361 -11.48 -2.24 -2.76
N SER A 362 -10.95 -1.17 -2.16
CA SER A 362 -11.24 0.21 -2.58
C SER A 362 -10.74 0.54 -4.00
N ASN A 363 -9.83 -0.27 -4.56
CA ASN A 363 -9.34 -0.15 -5.94
C ASN A 363 -10.02 -1.11 -6.93
N ASN A 364 -10.97 -1.92 -6.48
CA ASN A 364 -11.70 -2.92 -7.27
C ASN A 364 -10.84 -3.99 -7.98
N LEU A 365 -9.56 -4.14 -7.63
CA LEU A 365 -8.74 -5.22 -8.17
C LEU A 365 -9.23 -6.57 -7.65
N SER A 366 -9.05 -7.60 -8.49
CA SER A 366 -9.22 -8.99 -8.08
C SER A 366 -7.86 -9.58 -7.77
N THR A 367 -7.68 -10.14 -6.58
CA THR A 367 -6.40 -10.61 -6.07
C THR A 367 -6.53 -11.91 -5.30
N THR A 368 -5.43 -12.67 -5.25
CA THR A 368 -5.30 -13.87 -4.43
C THR A 368 -4.32 -13.61 -3.29
N PHE A 369 -4.74 -13.94 -2.08
CA PHE A 369 -3.91 -13.92 -0.88
C PHE A 369 -3.85 -15.33 -0.27
N SER A 370 -2.67 -15.94 -0.33
CA SER A 370 -2.41 -17.29 0.18
C SER A 370 -1.73 -17.29 1.55
N GLY A 371 -1.45 -16.10 2.08
CA GLY A 371 -0.83 -15.92 3.39
C GLY A 371 -1.79 -16.10 4.56
N MET A 372 -1.35 -15.64 5.74
CA MET A 372 -2.15 -15.69 6.97
C MET A 372 -2.60 -14.29 7.39
N ILE A 373 -3.92 -14.10 7.51
CA ILE A 373 -4.49 -12.96 8.25
C ILE A 373 -4.77 -13.42 9.68
N GLN A 374 -4.30 -12.65 10.66
CA GLN A 374 -4.33 -13.04 12.06
C GLN A 374 -4.44 -11.87 13.03
N ASP A 375 -4.85 -12.20 14.25
CA ASP A 375 -4.71 -11.30 15.42
C ASP A 375 -3.22 -11.12 15.78
N GLY A 376 -2.94 -10.22 16.73
CA GLY A 376 -1.59 -9.90 17.17
C GLY A 376 -0.93 -8.79 16.34
N GLY A 377 0.38 -8.87 16.17
CA GLY A 377 1.22 -7.80 15.63
C GLY A 377 2.07 -7.15 16.71
N VAL A 378 2.77 -6.06 16.37
CA VAL A 378 3.67 -5.33 17.28
C VAL A 378 2.96 -4.90 18.56
N ASN A 379 1.67 -4.57 18.49
CA ASN A 379 0.86 -4.17 19.65
C ASN A 379 0.13 -5.34 20.35
N GLY A 380 0.19 -6.56 19.79
CA GLY A 380 -0.71 -7.63 20.17
C GLY A 380 -2.18 -7.31 19.88
N GLY A 381 -3.08 -7.87 20.70
CA GLY A 381 -4.53 -7.66 20.57
C GLY A 381 -5.25 -8.83 19.87
N SER A 382 -6.55 -8.93 20.12
CA SER A 382 -7.45 -9.91 19.51
C SER A 382 -8.75 -9.25 19.07
N GLY A 383 -9.53 -9.94 18.25
CA GLY A 383 -10.77 -9.42 17.69
C GLY A 383 -10.57 -8.65 16.38
N GLY A 384 -9.41 -8.83 15.74
CA GLY A 384 -9.15 -8.28 14.41
C GLY A 384 -10.18 -8.80 13.41
N SER A 385 -10.63 -7.94 12.50
CA SER A 385 -11.72 -8.26 11.56
C SER A 385 -11.36 -7.91 10.13
N LEU A 386 -12.07 -8.54 9.19
CA LEU A 386 -11.90 -8.30 7.75
C LEU A 386 -13.21 -7.76 7.16
N THR A 387 -13.12 -6.71 6.34
CA THR A 387 -14.23 -6.21 5.55
C THR A 387 -13.85 -6.18 4.07
N LYS A 388 -14.59 -6.92 3.24
CA LYS A 388 -14.43 -6.91 1.77
C LYS A 388 -15.42 -5.91 1.15
N ILE A 389 -14.92 -4.96 0.36
CA ILE A 389 -15.68 -3.96 -0.40
C ILE A 389 -15.29 -3.98 -1.88
N GLY A 390 -15.89 -3.09 -2.68
CA GLY A 390 -15.57 -2.94 -4.11
C GLY A 390 -16.07 -4.11 -4.94
N THR A 391 -15.90 -4.03 -6.26
CA THR A 391 -16.47 -4.98 -7.22
C THR A 391 -15.57 -6.18 -7.51
N GLY A 392 -14.27 -6.11 -7.19
CA GLY A 392 -13.30 -7.18 -7.44
C GLY A 392 -13.50 -8.41 -6.55
N THR A 393 -12.77 -9.48 -6.86
CA THR A 393 -12.71 -10.72 -6.06
C THR A 393 -11.50 -10.69 -5.14
N LEU A 394 -11.68 -10.92 -3.83
CA LEU A 394 -10.58 -11.28 -2.95
C LEU A 394 -10.63 -12.80 -2.75
N GLU A 395 -9.61 -13.51 -3.23
CA GLU A 395 -9.46 -14.95 -3.02
C GLU A 395 -8.54 -15.21 -1.84
N LEU A 396 -9.01 -15.98 -0.85
CA LEU A 396 -8.24 -16.41 0.32
C LEU A 396 -7.99 -17.91 0.24
N THR A 397 -6.74 -18.30 0.04
CA THR A 397 -6.33 -19.72 -0.05
C THR A 397 -5.56 -20.19 1.18
N GLY A 398 -5.08 -19.27 2.01
CA GLY A 398 -4.39 -19.56 3.28
C GLY A 398 -5.30 -19.84 4.47
N ALA A 399 -4.69 -20.23 5.59
CA ALA A 399 -5.40 -20.46 6.85
C ALA A 399 -5.42 -19.18 7.69
N ASN A 400 -6.56 -18.49 7.72
CA ASN A 400 -6.76 -17.24 8.45
C ASN A 400 -7.30 -17.49 9.86
N THR A 401 -6.71 -16.81 10.85
CA THR A 401 -6.89 -17.11 12.29
C THR A 401 -7.37 -15.91 13.12
N TYR A 402 -7.68 -14.78 12.49
CA TYR A 402 -8.28 -13.63 13.18
C TYR A 402 -9.64 -13.99 13.80
N THR A 403 -9.99 -13.34 14.91
CA THR A 403 -11.13 -13.75 15.74
C THR A 403 -12.36 -12.85 15.59
N GLY A 404 -12.19 -11.63 15.06
CA GLY A 404 -13.29 -10.73 14.73
C GLY A 404 -14.00 -11.13 13.43
N ASN A 405 -15.19 -10.58 13.19
CA ASN A 405 -16.04 -10.98 12.08
C ASN A 405 -15.43 -10.71 10.69
N THR A 406 -15.79 -11.54 9.72
CA THR A 406 -15.61 -11.26 8.29
C THR A 406 -16.88 -10.64 7.74
N ASN A 407 -16.80 -9.47 7.10
CA ASN A 407 -17.94 -8.76 6.53
C ASN A 407 -17.75 -8.58 5.03
N ILE A 408 -18.61 -9.19 4.21
CA ILE A 408 -18.57 -9.04 2.76
C ILE A 408 -19.63 -8.01 2.39
N LYS A 409 -19.19 -6.79 2.09
CA LYS A 409 -20.03 -5.62 1.78
C LYS A 409 -20.10 -5.28 0.29
N GLY A 410 -19.21 -5.84 -0.53
CA GLY A 410 -19.25 -5.73 -1.99
C GLY A 410 -18.36 -6.75 -2.69
N GLY A 411 -18.72 -7.08 -3.93
CA GLY A 411 -17.96 -7.98 -4.79
C GLY A 411 -17.98 -9.42 -4.28
N VAL A 412 -16.88 -10.14 -4.52
CA VAL A 412 -16.74 -11.55 -4.15
C VAL A 412 -15.64 -11.71 -3.12
N LEU A 413 -15.92 -12.45 -2.04
CA LEU A 413 -14.90 -13.13 -1.25
C LEU A 413 -14.91 -14.60 -1.68
N GLN A 414 -13.87 -15.02 -2.39
CA GLN A 414 -13.66 -16.42 -2.72
C GLN A 414 -12.80 -17.04 -1.61
N LEU A 415 -13.31 -18.07 -0.96
CA LEU A 415 -12.62 -18.75 0.13
C LEU A 415 -12.31 -20.18 -0.28
N ASP A 416 -11.04 -20.47 -0.52
CA ASP A 416 -10.52 -21.82 -0.80
C ASP A 416 -9.55 -22.31 0.29
N GLY A 417 -9.22 -21.44 1.24
CA GLY A 417 -8.49 -21.74 2.47
C GLY A 417 -9.44 -21.93 3.67
N SER A 418 -9.10 -21.31 4.80
CA SER A 418 -9.98 -21.34 5.98
C SER A 418 -10.07 -20.01 6.73
N ILE A 419 -11.20 -19.78 7.39
CA ILE A 419 -11.45 -18.66 8.31
C ILE A 419 -12.02 -19.19 9.62
N THR A 420 -11.50 -18.71 10.75
CA THR A 420 -11.99 -19.08 12.09
C THR A 420 -13.24 -18.33 12.53
N SER A 421 -13.41 -17.09 12.05
CA SER A 421 -14.47 -16.18 12.50
C SER A 421 -15.85 -16.47 11.91
N ASN A 422 -16.87 -15.80 12.47
CA ASN A 422 -18.16 -15.66 11.79
C ASN A 422 -18.01 -14.84 10.50
N THR A 423 -18.86 -15.10 9.52
CA THR A 423 -18.88 -14.42 8.22
C THR A 423 -20.28 -13.89 7.89
N PHE A 424 -20.36 -12.61 7.53
CA PHE A 424 -21.59 -11.91 7.19
C PHE A 424 -21.59 -11.49 5.73
N VAL A 425 -22.58 -11.95 4.96
CA VAL A 425 -22.70 -11.64 3.53
C VAL A 425 -23.79 -10.60 3.32
N ASN A 426 -23.43 -9.37 2.96
CA ASN A 426 -24.40 -8.31 2.73
C ASN A 426 -25.08 -8.45 1.37
N HIS A 427 -26.23 -7.80 1.23
CA HIS A 427 -26.98 -7.75 -0.03
C HIS A 427 -26.09 -7.28 -1.19
N GLY A 428 -26.17 -7.97 -2.33
CA GLY A 428 -25.36 -7.67 -3.53
C GLY A 428 -23.90 -8.12 -3.45
N SER A 429 -23.51 -8.84 -2.41
CA SER A 429 -22.17 -9.43 -2.25
C SER A 429 -22.23 -10.96 -2.32
N THR A 430 -21.09 -11.59 -2.61
CA THR A 430 -20.98 -13.04 -2.75
C THR A 430 -19.87 -13.61 -1.87
N LEU A 431 -20.18 -14.67 -1.14
CA LEU A 431 -19.20 -15.62 -0.60
C LEU A 431 -19.14 -16.81 -1.56
N ALA A 432 -17.96 -17.13 -2.08
CA ALA A 432 -17.73 -18.23 -3.00
C ALA A 432 -16.61 -19.17 -2.53
N GLY A 433 -16.37 -20.26 -3.25
CA GLY A 433 -15.21 -21.14 -3.08
C GLY A 433 -15.51 -22.47 -2.38
N THR A 434 -14.43 -23.18 -2.03
CA THR A 434 -14.42 -24.57 -1.54
C THR A 434 -13.77 -24.75 -0.16
N GLY A 435 -13.50 -23.63 0.51
CA GLY A 435 -12.80 -23.59 1.78
C GLY A 435 -13.66 -23.93 3.00
N LYS A 436 -13.14 -23.58 4.18
CA LYS A 436 -13.77 -23.88 5.47
C LYS A 436 -13.93 -22.66 6.36
N ILE A 437 -15.14 -22.43 6.85
CA ILE A 437 -15.48 -21.41 7.84
C ILE A 437 -15.85 -22.11 9.14
N TYR A 438 -15.02 -21.95 10.17
CA TYR A 438 -15.30 -22.55 11.48
C TYR A 438 -16.35 -21.79 12.28
N GLY A 439 -16.66 -20.55 11.89
CA GLY A 439 -17.77 -19.77 12.43
C GLY A 439 -19.08 -19.94 11.67
N ALA A 440 -20.10 -19.20 12.10
CA ALA A 440 -21.38 -19.13 11.42
C ALA A 440 -21.29 -18.26 10.15
N VAL A 441 -22.03 -18.65 9.11
CA VAL A 441 -22.26 -17.84 7.91
C VAL A 441 -23.70 -17.37 7.89
N ALA A 442 -23.92 -16.07 7.80
CA ALA A 442 -25.24 -15.49 7.75
C ALA A 442 -25.30 -14.26 6.83
N GLY A 443 -26.48 -13.94 6.31
CA GLY A 443 -26.69 -12.63 5.69
C GLY A 443 -27.67 -12.62 4.52
N HIS A 444 -27.74 -11.45 3.88
CA HIS A 444 -28.70 -11.13 2.82
C HIS A 444 -28.12 -11.32 1.41
N GLY A 445 -26.82 -11.58 1.29
CA GLY A 445 -26.13 -11.79 0.02
C GLY A 445 -26.22 -13.21 -0.52
N THR A 446 -25.34 -13.52 -1.47
CA THR A 446 -25.24 -14.83 -2.10
C THR A 446 -24.14 -15.65 -1.43
N VAL A 447 -24.45 -16.89 -1.06
CA VAL A 447 -23.47 -17.93 -0.77
C VAL A 447 -23.47 -18.88 -1.96
N SER A 448 -22.30 -19.06 -2.57
CA SER A 448 -22.10 -19.85 -3.79
C SER A 448 -20.99 -20.87 -3.53
N PRO A 449 -21.29 -22.01 -2.88
CA PRO A 449 -20.31 -23.07 -2.72
C PRO A 449 -19.79 -23.52 -4.09
N GLY A 450 -18.50 -23.81 -4.19
CA GLY A 450 -17.87 -24.18 -5.46
C GLY A 450 -17.56 -22.99 -6.35
N ASP A 451 -16.31 -22.93 -6.82
CA ASP A 451 -15.78 -22.23 -7.99
C ASP A 451 -14.26 -22.54 -8.07
N PRO A 452 -13.83 -23.68 -8.67
CA PRO A 452 -14.64 -24.67 -9.38
C PRO A 452 -15.50 -25.53 -8.44
N ILE A 453 -16.45 -26.26 -9.04
CA ILE A 453 -17.42 -27.13 -8.34
C ILE A 453 -16.76 -27.91 -7.20
N GLY A 454 -17.31 -27.77 -6.00
CA GLY A 454 -16.81 -28.38 -4.78
C GLY A 454 -17.70 -28.06 -3.59
N ALA A 455 -17.22 -28.39 -2.39
CA ALA A 455 -17.94 -28.18 -1.15
C ALA A 455 -17.39 -26.97 -0.40
N LEU A 456 -18.26 -26.06 0.07
CA LEU A 456 -17.93 -25.06 1.08
C LEU A 456 -18.38 -25.59 2.43
N THR A 457 -17.48 -25.72 3.40
CA THR A 457 -17.84 -26.18 4.75
C THR A 457 -18.00 -25.01 5.70
N VAL A 458 -19.10 -24.94 6.44
CA VAL A 458 -19.39 -23.90 7.43
C VAL A 458 -19.86 -24.52 8.75
N ASN A 459 -19.66 -23.86 9.89
CA ASN A 459 -20.19 -24.39 11.15
C ASN A 459 -21.72 -24.32 11.19
N SER A 460 -22.29 -23.14 10.98
CA SER A 460 -23.73 -22.92 10.93
C SER A 460 -24.08 -22.00 9.76
N TYR A 461 -25.28 -22.14 9.21
CA TYR A 461 -25.74 -21.33 8.08
C TYR A 461 -27.09 -20.69 8.39
N ALA A 462 -27.26 -19.40 8.09
CA ALA A 462 -28.53 -18.71 8.29
C ALA A 462 -28.89 -17.75 7.15
N GLN A 463 -30.06 -17.97 6.55
CA GLN A 463 -30.71 -17.05 5.63
C GLN A 463 -31.85 -16.30 6.34
N PRO A 464 -31.87 -14.95 6.31
CA PRO A 464 -32.98 -14.18 6.82
C PRO A 464 -34.26 -14.43 6.01
N LEU A 465 -35.43 -14.27 6.63
CA LEU A 465 -36.71 -14.47 5.96
C LEU A 465 -36.87 -13.57 4.73
N GLY A 466 -37.06 -14.17 3.56
CA GLY A 466 -37.32 -13.46 2.31
C GLY A 466 -36.10 -12.77 1.70
N SER A 467 -34.87 -13.10 2.14
CA SER A 467 -33.63 -12.59 1.55
C SER A 467 -32.48 -13.60 1.74
N GLY A 468 -31.31 -13.30 1.19
CA GLY A 468 -30.21 -14.28 1.14
C GLY A 468 -30.44 -15.33 0.05
N ARG A 469 -29.37 -15.72 -0.63
CA ARG A 469 -29.40 -16.71 -1.72
C ARG A 469 -28.35 -17.77 -1.46
N LEU A 470 -28.72 -19.03 -1.66
CA LEU A 470 -27.80 -20.13 -1.85
C LEU A 470 -27.79 -20.45 -3.35
N LEU A 471 -26.66 -20.22 -4.01
CA LEU A 471 -26.45 -20.53 -5.43
C LEU A 471 -25.75 -21.88 -5.51
N ILE A 472 -26.31 -22.81 -6.28
CA ILE A 472 -25.75 -24.15 -6.47
C ILE A 472 -25.49 -24.38 -7.95
N ASP A 473 -24.22 -24.49 -8.34
CA ASP A 473 -23.85 -24.85 -9.71
C ASP A 473 -24.05 -26.35 -9.94
N ILE A 474 -24.57 -26.71 -11.12
CA ILE A 474 -24.89 -28.09 -11.51
C ILE A 474 -24.40 -28.34 -12.94
N ALA A 475 -23.33 -29.12 -13.07
CA ALA A 475 -22.76 -29.57 -14.35
C ALA A 475 -23.05 -31.04 -14.68
N GLY A 476 -23.65 -31.78 -13.74
CA GLY A 476 -24.00 -33.19 -13.91
C GLY A 476 -24.57 -33.79 -12.61
N THR A 477 -24.95 -35.06 -12.66
CA THR A 477 -25.57 -35.78 -11.52
C THR A 477 -24.57 -36.54 -10.64
N GLY A 478 -23.32 -36.67 -11.08
CA GLY A 478 -22.26 -37.34 -10.33
C GLY A 478 -21.77 -36.49 -9.15
N ALA A 479 -21.24 -37.14 -8.12
CA ALA A 479 -20.53 -36.45 -7.04
C ALA A 479 -19.39 -35.58 -7.62
N GLY A 480 -19.24 -34.36 -7.12
CA GLY A 480 -18.28 -33.39 -7.65
C GLY A 480 -18.69 -32.75 -8.98
N GLN A 481 -19.91 -33.00 -9.48
CA GLN A 481 -20.48 -32.32 -10.64
C GLN A 481 -21.55 -31.30 -10.27
N PHE A 482 -21.76 -31.05 -8.97
CA PHE A 482 -22.59 -29.99 -8.46
C PHE A 482 -22.02 -29.45 -7.15
N SER A 483 -22.31 -28.19 -6.85
CA SER A 483 -21.88 -27.51 -5.64
C SER A 483 -22.55 -28.06 -4.39
N VAL A 484 -21.83 -28.06 -3.27
CA VAL A 484 -22.34 -28.51 -1.97
C VAL A 484 -22.04 -27.48 -0.90
N LEU A 485 -23.06 -27.09 -0.12
CA LEU A 485 -22.85 -26.42 1.16
C LEU A 485 -22.85 -27.48 2.27
N ASP A 486 -21.75 -27.63 2.99
CA ASP A 486 -21.66 -28.55 4.12
C ASP A 486 -21.77 -27.79 5.44
N VAL A 487 -22.90 -27.95 6.14
CA VAL A 487 -23.19 -27.25 7.40
C VAL A 487 -22.98 -28.22 8.56
N LEU A 488 -21.96 -27.99 9.39
CA LEU A 488 -21.61 -28.96 10.45
C LEU A 488 -22.64 -29.04 11.59
N ASP A 489 -23.33 -27.93 11.85
CA ASP A 489 -24.33 -27.80 12.91
C ASP A 489 -25.70 -27.46 12.29
N THR A 490 -26.19 -26.23 12.48
CA THR A 490 -27.57 -25.88 12.17
C THR A 490 -27.67 -25.04 10.90
N ALA A 491 -28.54 -25.47 9.97
CA ALA A 491 -28.94 -24.72 8.79
C ALA A 491 -30.33 -24.09 9.00
N ASN A 492 -30.39 -22.76 9.02
CA ASN A 492 -31.63 -21.99 9.12
C ASN A 492 -31.93 -21.36 7.76
N VAL A 493 -32.86 -21.96 7.01
CA VAL A 493 -33.12 -21.63 5.60
C VAL A 493 -34.49 -20.98 5.44
N HIS A 494 -34.51 -19.65 5.37
CA HIS A 494 -35.73 -18.87 5.09
C HIS A 494 -35.62 -17.99 3.84
N GLY A 495 -34.53 -18.13 3.10
CA GLY A 495 -34.20 -17.36 1.91
C GLY A 495 -34.48 -18.12 0.61
N PHE A 496 -33.68 -17.81 -0.40
CA PHE A 496 -33.81 -18.39 -1.73
C PHE A 496 -32.75 -19.45 -2.00
N LEU A 497 -33.15 -20.48 -2.76
CA LEU A 497 -32.26 -21.42 -3.44
C LEU A 497 -32.28 -21.11 -4.94
N ASP A 498 -31.10 -21.08 -5.55
CA ASP A 498 -30.90 -20.76 -6.96
C ASP A 498 -29.99 -21.80 -7.63
N PRO A 499 -30.56 -22.84 -8.23
CA PRO A 499 -29.81 -23.82 -9.01
C PRO A 499 -29.39 -23.21 -10.34
N VAL A 500 -28.10 -23.28 -10.67
CA VAL A 500 -27.53 -22.77 -11.92
C VAL A 500 -26.96 -23.93 -12.73
N LEU A 501 -27.52 -24.13 -13.93
CA LEU A 501 -27.06 -25.17 -14.84
C LEU A 501 -25.80 -24.71 -15.57
N GLN A 502 -24.74 -25.50 -15.48
CA GLN A 502 -23.44 -25.23 -16.08
C GLN A 502 -23.23 -26.09 -17.33
N ASN A 503 -22.38 -25.61 -18.24
CA ASN A 503 -21.88 -26.38 -19.40
C ASN A 503 -22.98 -26.98 -20.31
N GLY A 504 -24.17 -26.36 -20.36
CA GLY A 504 -25.30 -26.86 -21.14
C GLY A 504 -25.93 -28.15 -20.59
N PHE A 505 -25.66 -28.50 -19.34
CA PHE A 505 -26.30 -29.63 -18.68
C PHE A 505 -27.81 -29.40 -18.57
N ILE A 506 -28.60 -30.40 -18.98
CA ILE A 506 -30.06 -30.40 -18.87
C ILE A 506 -30.44 -31.58 -17.98
N PRO A 507 -30.90 -31.34 -16.74
CA PRO A 507 -31.38 -32.39 -15.86
C PRO A 507 -32.56 -33.14 -16.47
N SER A 508 -32.55 -34.46 -16.33
CA SER A 508 -33.69 -35.33 -16.64
C SER A 508 -34.63 -35.41 -15.44
N ILE A 509 -35.92 -35.67 -15.69
CA ILE A 509 -36.88 -35.95 -14.62
C ILE A 509 -36.39 -37.13 -13.78
N GLY A 510 -36.30 -36.93 -12.48
CA GLY A 510 -35.79 -37.91 -11.51
C GLY A 510 -34.33 -37.70 -11.12
N ASP A 511 -33.59 -36.81 -11.81
CA ASP A 511 -32.24 -36.44 -11.41
C ASP A 511 -32.25 -35.75 -10.03
N GLN A 512 -31.29 -36.13 -9.19
CA GLN A 512 -31.16 -35.69 -7.80
C GLN A 512 -29.78 -35.11 -7.54
N PHE A 513 -29.74 -34.06 -6.72
CA PHE A 513 -28.53 -33.33 -6.34
C PHE A 513 -28.56 -33.07 -4.83
N THR A 514 -27.69 -33.75 -4.08
CA THR A 514 -27.54 -33.53 -2.63
C THR A 514 -26.67 -32.30 -2.40
N PHE A 515 -27.29 -31.13 -2.41
CA PHE A 515 -26.59 -29.84 -2.46
C PHE A 515 -26.30 -29.24 -1.07
N LEU A 516 -26.88 -29.80 -0.01
CA LEU A 516 -26.75 -29.31 1.35
C LEU A 516 -26.72 -30.47 2.33
N SER A 517 -25.67 -30.57 3.13
CA SER A 517 -25.60 -31.41 4.34
C SER A 517 -25.74 -30.54 5.59
N TYR A 518 -26.35 -31.08 6.65
CA TYR A 518 -26.55 -30.40 7.93
C TYR A 518 -26.60 -31.35 9.13
N GLY A 519 -26.24 -30.84 10.32
CA GLY A 519 -26.56 -31.51 11.59
C GLY A 519 -28.04 -31.37 11.97
N SER A 520 -28.64 -30.20 11.73
CA SER A 520 -30.09 -29.99 11.80
C SER A 520 -30.55 -28.87 10.86
N ILE A 521 -31.82 -28.89 10.45
CA ILE A 521 -32.39 -27.87 9.56
C ILE A 521 -33.69 -27.27 10.11
N PHE A 522 -33.83 -25.96 9.95
CA PHE A 522 -35.05 -25.21 10.23
C PHE A 522 -35.45 -24.36 9.02
N GLY A 523 -36.73 -24.34 8.70
CA GLY A 523 -37.27 -23.57 7.58
C GLY A 523 -37.32 -24.37 6.27
N ALA A 524 -37.52 -23.66 5.17
CA ALA A 524 -37.51 -24.21 3.82
C ALA A 524 -37.07 -23.15 2.81
N PHE A 525 -36.36 -23.58 1.77
CA PHE A 525 -35.95 -22.72 0.67
C PHE A 525 -37.15 -22.26 -0.16
N ARG A 526 -37.04 -21.05 -0.71
CA ARG A 526 -37.92 -20.55 -1.75
C ARG A 526 -37.18 -20.55 -3.09
N PHE A 527 -37.89 -20.83 -4.16
CA PHE A 527 -37.36 -20.62 -5.51
C PHE A 527 -37.81 -19.26 -6.03
N GLN A 528 -36.90 -18.56 -6.69
CA GLN A 528 -37.30 -17.42 -7.51
C GLN A 528 -37.91 -17.92 -8.83
N ASN A 529 -37.25 -18.88 -9.48
CA ASN A 529 -37.73 -19.55 -10.69
C ASN A 529 -37.76 -21.07 -10.48
N PRO A 530 -38.89 -21.65 -10.03
CA PRO A 530 -38.98 -23.09 -9.78
C PRO A 530 -39.14 -23.93 -11.05
N VAL A 531 -39.53 -23.35 -12.17
CA VAL A 531 -39.82 -24.04 -13.43
C VAL A 531 -38.67 -23.80 -14.41
N PHE A 532 -38.27 -24.84 -15.14
CA PHE A 532 -37.21 -24.77 -16.14
C PHE A 532 -37.69 -23.95 -17.34
N ASP A 533 -36.77 -23.40 -18.14
CA ASP A 533 -37.10 -22.52 -19.27
C ASP A 533 -38.02 -23.17 -20.32
N ASN A 534 -37.99 -24.50 -20.43
CA ASN A 534 -38.86 -25.26 -21.34
C ASN A 534 -40.30 -25.46 -20.81
N GLY A 535 -40.58 -25.05 -19.56
CA GLY A 535 -41.87 -25.15 -18.90
C GLY A 535 -42.29 -26.56 -18.45
N MET A 536 -41.50 -27.60 -18.76
CA MET A 536 -41.88 -29.00 -18.57
C MET A 536 -41.38 -29.60 -17.28
N GLU A 537 -40.23 -29.15 -16.76
CA GLU A 537 -39.69 -29.58 -15.48
C GLU A 537 -39.73 -28.46 -14.43
N ARG A 538 -39.75 -28.87 -13.17
CA ARG A 538 -39.63 -27.97 -12.01
C ARG A 538 -38.71 -28.56 -10.96
N TRP A 539 -38.08 -27.67 -10.21
CA TRP A 539 -37.30 -27.97 -9.03
C TRP A 539 -38.20 -28.24 -7.82
N VAL A 540 -37.84 -29.28 -7.06
CA VAL A 540 -38.42 -29.61 -5.75
C VAL A 540 -37.29 -29.95 -4.80
N VAL A 541 -37.38 -29.46 -3.56
CA VAL A 541 -36.46 -29.83 -2.47
C VAL A 541 -37.15 -30.81 -1.54
N SER A 542 -36.48 -31.92 -1.26
CA SER A 542 -36.81 -32.81 -0.15
C SER A 542 -35.77 -32.64 0.96
N TYR A 543 -36.22 -32.82 2.21
CA TYR A 543 -35.39 -32.71 3.41
C TYR A 543 -35.38 -34.03 4.13
N ASP A 544 -34.20 -34.63 4.24
CA ASP A 544 -33.93 -35.84 4.99
C ASP A 544 -33.36 -35.48 6.38
N ALA A 545 -32.97 -36.49 7.16
CA ALA A 545 -32.45 -36.29 8.51
C ALA A 545 -31.15 -35.46 8.54
N THR A 546 -30.30 -35.60 7.52
CA THR A 546 -28.97 -35.00 7.45
C THR A 546 -28.72 -34.18 6.19
N ASP A 547 -29.62 -34.22 5.21
CA ASP A 547 -29.35 -33.69 3.88
C ASP A 547 -30.60 -33.08 3.23
N ALA A 548 -30.41 -32.06 2.39
CA ALA A 548 -31.43 -31.60 1.46
C ALA A 548 -31.07 -32.01 0.03
N VAL A 549 -32.05 -32.56 -0.67
CA VAL A 549 -31.90 -33.06 -2.04
C VAL A 549 -32.77 -32.23 -2.97
N LEU A 550 -32.14 -31.65 -3.99
CA LEU A 550 -32.81 -30.98 -5.09
C LEU A 550 -33.14 -32.01 -6.17
N THR A 551 -34.39 -32.09 -6.60
CA THR A 551 -34.84 -33.06 -7.60
C THR A 551 -35.48 -32.34 -8.79
N ALA A 552 -35.13 -32.75 -10.02
CA ALA A 552 -35.84 -32.35 -11.22
C ALA A 552 -37.11 -33.20 -11.39
N THR A 553 -38.28 -32.57 -11.45
CA THR A 553 -39.59 -33.26 -11.50
C THR A 553 -40.45 -32.75 -12.63
N ALA A 554 -41.43 -33.54 -13.06
CA ALA A 554 -42.41 -33.09 -14.04
C ALA A 554 -43.22 -31.89 -13.50
N ASN A 555 -43.35 -30.83 -14.29
CA ASN A 555 -44.22 -29.71 -14.02
C ASN A 555 -45.66 -30.05 -14.46
N THR A 556 -46.35 -30.89 -13.67
CA THR A 556 -47.75 -31.22 -13.94
C THR A 556 -48.66 -30.07 -13.48
N PRO A 557 -49.55 -29.53 -14.34
CA PRO A 557 -50.61 -28.63 -13.89
C PRO A 557 -51.46 -29.33 -12.83
N ASP A 558 -51.83 -28.61 -11.77
CA ASP A 558 -52.62 -29.11 -10.64
C ASP A 558 -53.78 -30.02 -11.11
N GLU A 559 -53.83 -31.27 -10.64
CA GLU A 559 -54.79 -32.29 -11.09
C GLU A 559 -56.24 -31.80 -10.95
N ALA A 560 -56.52 -30.95 -9.96
CA ALA A 560 -57.82 -30.33 -9.75
C ALA A 560 -58.29 -29.49 -10.93
N SER A 561 -57.37 -28.79 -11.62
CA SER A 561 -57.69 -27.95 -12.78
C SER A 561 -57.97 -28.79 -14.01
N THR A 562 -57.23 -29.88 -14.22
CA THR A 562 -57.49 -30.85 -15.29
C THR A 562 -58.78 -31.63 -15.05
N LEU A 563 -59.07 -32.06 -13.80
CA LEU A 563 -60.35 -32.71 -13.47
C LEU A 563 -61.53 -31.73 -13.62
N LEU A 564 -61.37 -30.46 -13.26
CA LEU A 564 -62.40 -29.45 -13.45
C LEU A 564 -62.67 -29.20 -14.95
N LEU A 565 -61.63 -29.11 -15.78
CA LEU A 565 -61.80 -28.94 -17.22
C LEU A 565 -62.47 -30.17 -17.87
N LEU A 566 -62.08 -31.37 -17.45
CA LEU A 566 -62.70 -32.64 -17.91
C LEU A 566 -64.16 -32.76 -17.45
N THR A 567 -64.46 -32.42 -16.20
CA THR A 567 -65.83 -32.48 -15.66
C THR A 567 -66.74 -31.43 -16.29
N VAL A 568 -66.27 -30.20 -16.52
CA VAL A 568 -67.03 -29.16 -17.24
C VAL A 568 -67.25 -29.55 -18.70
N SER A 569 -66.25 -30.15 -19.36
CA SER A 569 -66.37 -30.68 -20.73
C SER A 569 -67.36 -31.84 -20.82
N PHE A 570 -67.36 -32.76 -19.85
CA PHE A 570 -68.33 -33.86 -19.75
C PHE A 570 -69.76 -33.33 -19.46
N LEU A 571 -69.93 -32.36 -18.56
CA LEU A 571 -71.24 -31.73 -18.32
C LEU A 571 -71.76 -31.00 -19.57
N GLY A 572 -70.87 -30.36 -20.34
CA GLY A 572 -71.19 -29.77 -21.63
C GLY A 572 -71.69 -30.80 -22.64
N LEU A 573 -71.01 -31.94 -22.74
CA LEU A 573 -71.38 -33.05 -23.63
C LEU A 573 -72.72 -33.70 -23.22
N VAL A 574 -72.95 -33.89 -21.92
CA VAL A 574 -74.21 -34.42 -21.39
C VAL A 574 -75.36 -33.45 -21.66
N ARG A 575 -75.18 -32.14 -21.45
CA ARG A 575 -76.18 -31.11 -21.81
C ARG A 575 -76.47 -31.08 -23.31
N TYR A 576 -75.45 -31.26 -24.16
CA TYR A 576 -75.63 -31.34 -25.61
C TYR A 576 -76.43 -32.57 -26.03
N ARG A 577 -76.14 -33.76 -25.48
CA ARG A 577 -76.90 -34.99 -25.76
C ARG A 577 -78.34 -34.90 -25.23
N TRP A 578 -78.56 -34.29 -24.06
CA TRP A 578 -79.90 -34.07 -23.50
C TRP A 578 -80.74 -33.11 -24.34
N ARG A 579 -80.14 -32.02 -24.85
CA ARG A 579 -80.80 -31.08 -25.77
C ARG A 579 -81.09 -31.71 -27.14
N SER A 580 -80.23 -32.61 -27.61
CA SER A 580 -80.42 -33.32 -28.89
C SER A 580 -81.52 -34.38 -28.79
N ALA A 581 -81.62 -35.09 -27.66
CA ALA A 581 -82.68 -36.09 -27.42
C ALA A 581 -84.09 -35.47 -27.26
N ARG A 582 -84.20 -34.24 -26.72
CA ARG A 582 -85.48 -33.52 -26.59
C ARG A 582 -86.00 -32.86 -27.87
N LYS A 583 -85.20 -32.79 -28.94
CA LYS A 583 -85.62 -32.23 -30.23
C LYS A 583 -86.12 -33.28 -31.23
N GLY A 584 -86.16 -34.56 -30.84
CA GLY A 584 -86.58 -35.67 -31.71
C GLY A 584 -87.70 -36.54 -31.14
N ALA A 585 -88.44 -36.05 -30.13
CA ALA A 585 -89.62 -36.72 -29.56
C ALA A 585 -90.86 -35.83 -29.71
#